data_AF-A0AAJ1BPV3-F1
#
_entry.id   AF-A0AAJ1BPV3-F1
#
_cell.length_a   1.000
_cell.length_b   1.000
_cell.length_c   1.000
_cell.angle_alpha   90.00
_cell.angle_beta   90.00
_cell.angle_gamma   90.00
#
_symmetry.space_group_name_H-M   'P 1'
#
loop_
_entity.id
_entity.type
_entity.pdbx_description
1 polymer ?
#
loop_
_entity_poly.entity_id
_entity_poly.type
_entity_poly.pdbx_seq_one_letter_code
_entity_poly.pdbx_strand_id
1 'polypeptide(L)'
;DVPLPGSGFWAQGDLAVAATGVGEAITKALLSYRVYERIRSTGDSLDTAMRWGIDELIDEGISVGLISLGSEGEGRGHSNTDMPWAAWTG
;
A
#
# COMPACT_ATOMS: atom_id res chain seq x y z
N ASP A 1 8.36 8.26 7.55
CA ASP A 1 7.71 8.19 6.23
C ASP A 1 6.45 9.06 6.15
N VAL A 2 5.61 9.09 7.18
CA VAL A 2 4.30 9.79 7.18
C VAL A 2 4.27 11.25 6.64
N PRO A 3 5.29 12.14 6.74
CA PRO A 3 5.20 13.49 6.15
C PRO A 3 5.65 13.60 4.68
N LEU A 4 6.13 12.53 4.01
CA LEU A 4 6.56 12.58 2.62
C LEU A 4 5.48 11.98 1.69
N PRO A 5 4.81 12.80 0.85
CA PRO A 5 3.84 12.31 -0.12
C PRO A 5 4.42 11.18 -0.98
N GLY A 6 3.72 10.05 -1.05
CA GLY A 6 4.10 8.89 -1.88
C GLY A 6 4.87 7.79 -1.14
N SER A 7 5.34 8.04 0.08
CA SER A 7 6.00 7.02 0.90
C SER A 7 5.00 6.26 1.78
N GLY A 8 4.60 6.84 2.92
CA GLY A 8 3.64 6.26 3.87
C GLY A 8 2.18 6.42 3.47
N PHE A 9 1.87 7.31 2.53
CA PHE A 9 0.51 7.51 2.03
C PHE A 9 0.52 8.15 0.64
N TRP A 10 -0.45 7.75 -0.18
CA TRP A 10 -0.78 8.38 -1.45
C TRP A 10 -2.28 8.28 -1.71
N ALA A 11 -2.90 9.39 -2.14
CA ALA A 11 -4.27 9.38 -2.61
C ALA A 11 -4.42 10.30 -3.81
N GLN A 12 -5.03 9.78 -4.87
CA GLN A 12 -5.30 10.55 -6.08
C GLN A 12 -6.54 10.02 -6.79
N GLY A 13 -7.52 10.90 -6.99
CA GLY A 13 -8.81 10.56 -7.58
C GLY A 13 -9.60 9.63 -6.66
N ASP A 14 -9.90 8.45 -7.18
CA ASP A 14 -10.74 7.39 -6.61
C ASP A 14 -9.94 6.24 -5.98
N LEU A 15 -8.64 6.43 -5.75
CA LEU A 15 -7.77 5.41 -5.14
C LEU A 15 -6.85 6.03 -4.10
N ALA A 16 -6.79 5.37 -2.94
CA ALA A 16 -5.87 5.70 -1.85
C ALA A 16 -5.10 4.45 -1.39
N VAL A 17 -3.83 4.65 -1.01
CA VAL A 17 -2.93 3.63 -0.46
C VAL A 17 -2.19 4.24 0.73
N ALA A 18 -2.13 3.52 1.85
CA ALA A 18 -1.34 3.89 3.02
C ALA A 18 -0.46 2.72 3.46
N ALA A 19 0.77 3.01 3.87
CA ALA A 19 1.74 2.04 4.35
C ALA A 19 2.02 2.23 5.85
N THR A 20 2.40 1.14 6.51
CA THR A 20 2.85 1.11 7.90
C THR A 20 4.01 0.11 8.05
N GLY A 21 4.82 0.28 9.09
CA GLY A 21 5.98 -0.58 9.39
C GLY A 21 7.30 0.20 9.43
N VAL A 22 8.37 -0.39 8.90
CA VAL A 22 9.71 0.23 8.92
C VAL A 22 9.76 1.42 7.95
N GLY A 23 9.56 2.63 8.49
CA GLY A 23 9.43 3.86 7.70
C GLY A 23 10.61 4.19 6.77
N GLU A 24 11.84 3.78 7.11
CA GLU A 24 13.01 4.01 6.24
C GLU A 24 12.92 3.19 4.93
N ALA A 25 12.47 1.93 5.02
CA ALA A 25 12.25 1.07 3.86
C ALA A 25 11.08 1.59 3.01
N ILE A 26 9.96 1.96 3.64
CA ILE A 26 8.79 2.55 2.99
C ILE A 26 9.17 3.83 2.23
N THR A 27 9.99 4.69 2.86
CA THR A 27 10.46 5.94 2.24
C THR A 27 11.36 5.69 1.06
N LYS A 28 12.35 4.80 1.19
CA LYS A 28 13.26 4.42 0.08
C LYS A 28 12.51 3.81 -1.10
N ALA A 29 11.48 3.02 -0.83
CA ALA A 29 10.69 2.35 -1.86
C ALA A 29 9.67 3.26 -2.55
N LEU A 30 9.28 4.40 -1.96
CA LEU A 30 8.07 5.16 -2.36
C LEU A 30 6.84 4.23 -2.44
N LEU A 31 6.68 3.39 -1.42
CA LEU A 31 5.83 2.21 -1.48
C LEU A 31 4.37 2.53 -1.85
N SER A 32 3.75 3.49 -1.17
CA SER A 32 2.34 3.84 -1.42
C SER A 32 2.12 4.35 -2.84
N TYR A 33 3.02 5.19 -3.35
CA TYR A 33 2.93 5.71 -4.72
C TYR A 33 3.12 4.61 -5.77
N ARG A 34 4.10 3.72 -5.59
CA ARG A 34 4.37 2.66 -6.57
C ARG A 34 3.26 1.62 -6.62
N VAL A 35 2.65 1.30 -5.48
CA VAL A 35 1.45 0.44 -5.44
C VAL A 35 0.26 1.13 -6.12
N TYR A 36 0.04 2.42 -5.86
CA TYR A 36 -0.96 3.20 -6.59
C TYR A 36 -0.76 3.16 -8.10
N GLU A 37 0.45 3.45 -8.58
CA GLU A 37 0.80 3.42 -10.00
C GLU A 37 0.64 2.01 -10.59
N ARG A 38 0.96 0.96 -9.82
CA ARG A 38 0.76 -0.43 -10.25
C ARG A 38 -0.71 -0.71 -10.51
N ILE A 39 -1.60 -0.36 -9.57
CA ILE A 39 -3.05 -0.53 -9.72
C ILE A 39 -3.53 0.22 -10.97
N ARG A 40 -3.14 1.48 -11.13
CA ARG A 40 -3.54 2.33 -12.27
C ARG A 40 -3.05 1.82 -13.62
N SER A 41 -1.80 1.37 -13.70
CA SER A 41 -1.16 1.01 -14.97
C SER A 41 -1.50 -0.38 -15.47
N THR A 42 -1.84 -1.31 -14.56
CA THR A 42 -2.08 -2.72 -14.91
C THR A 42 -3.54 -3.14 -14.79
N GLY A 43 -4.35 -2.43 -13.99
CA GLY A 43 -5.69 -2.90 -13.62
C GLY A 43 -5.67 -4.08 -12.64
N ASP A 44 -4.52 -4.38 -12.02
CA ASP A 44 -4.40 -5.39 -10.97
C ASP A 44 -5.36 -5.06 -9.80
N SER A 45 -5.87 -6.10 -9.14
CA SER A 45 -6.67 -5.92 -7.92
C SER A 45 -5.84 -5.24 -6.82
N LEU A 46 -6.51 -4.57 -5.89
CA LEU A 46 -5.84 -3.92 -4.74
C LEU A 46 -4.92 -4.87 -3.98
N ASP A 47 -5.37 -6.10 -3.69
CA ASP A 47 -4.58 -7.11 -2.97
C ASP A 47 -3.38 -7.58 -3.80
N THR A 48 -3.57 -7.82 -5.10
CA THR A 48 -2.49 -8.22 -6.02
C THR A 48 -1.39 -7.17 -6.08
N ALA A 49 -1.76 -5.89 -6.24
CA ALA A 49 -0.79 -4.81 -6.34
C ALA A 49 -0.08 -4.53 -5.01
N MET A 50 -0.78 -4.65 -3.87
CA MET A 50 -0.15 -4.53 -2.55
C MET A 50 0.83 -5.67 -2.27
N ARG A 51 0.48 -6.92 -2.61
CA ARG A 51 1.41 -8.07 -2.54
C ARG A 51 2.66 -7.81 -3.35
N TRP A 52 2.50 -7.44 -4.62
CA TRP A 52 3.61 -7.06 -5.50
C TRP A 52 4.48 -5.95 -4.87
N GLY A 53 3.85 -4.94 -4.28
CA GLY A 53 4.58 -3.85 -3.63
C GLY A 53 5.45 -4.31 -2.47
N ILE A 54 4.98 -5.27 -1.67
CA ILE A 54 5.77 -5.85 -0.58
C ILE A 54 6.85 -6.79 -1.15
N ASP A 55 6.46 -7.73 -2.00
CA ASP A 55 7.35 -8.80 -2.49
C ASP A 55 8.51 -8.25 -3.34
N GLU A 56 8.28 -7.21 -4.14
CA GLU A 56 9.27 -6.73 -5.11
C GLU A 56 10.04 -5.48 -4.66
N LEU A 57 9.51 -4.72 -3.69
CA LEU A 57 10.07 -3.41 -3.32
C LEU A 57 10.67 -3.37 -1.92
N ILE A 58 10.46 -4.41 -1.12
CA ILE A 58 10.87 -4.46 0.28
C ILE A 58 11.78 -5.67 0.50
N ASP A 59 12.95 -5.43 1.07
CA ASP A 59 13.93 -6.49 1.34
C ASP A 59 13.37 -7.53 2.32
N GLU A 60 13.79 -8.79 2.14
CA GLU A 60 13.42 -9.88 3.03
C GLU A 60 13.72 -9.56 4.51
N GLY A 61 12.77 -9.89 5.39
CA GLY A 61 12.88 -9.63 6.83
C GLY A 61 12.45 -8.22 7.28
N ILE A 62 12.16 -7.30 6.35
CA ILE A 62 11.61 -5.99 6.70
C ILE A 62 10.08 -6.08 6.79
N SER A 63 9.55 -5.81 7.99
CA SER A 63 8.11 -5.82 8.25
C SER A 63 7.42 -4.54 7.77
N VAL A 64 6.46 -4.69 6.86
CA VAL A 64 5.59 -3.63 6.35
C VAL A 64 4.16 -4.13 6.13
N GLY A 65 3.23 -3.19 6.08
CA GLY A 65 1.85 -3.45 5.71
C GLY A 65 1.26 -2.29 4.92
N LEU A 66 0.21 -2.60 4.17
CA LEU A 66 -0.50 -1.69 3.29
C LEU A 66 -1.99 -1.80 3.54
N ILE A 67 -2.68 -0.67 3.48
CA ILE A 67 -4.12 -0.60 3.30
C ILE A 67 -4.42 0.23 2.06
N SER A 68 -5.50 -0.11 1.37
CA SER A 68 -5.98 0.61 0.19
C SER A 68 -7.50 0.72 0.19
N LEU A 69 -7.98 1.75 -0.50
CA LEU A 69 -9.39 2.02 -0.71
C LEU A 69 -9.61 2.34 -2.20
N GLY A 70 -10.42 1.52 -2.86
CA GLY A 70 -10.79 1.67 -4.26
C GLY A 70 -12.05 2.52 -4.49
N SER A 71 -12.38 2.75 -5.75
CA SER A 71 -13.45 3.68 -6.18
C SER A 71 -14.84 3.27 -5.69
N GLU A 72 -15.09 1.97 -5.62
CA GLU A 72 -16.37 1.39 -5.20
C GLU A 72 -16.47 1.24 -3.67
N GLY A 73 -15.55 1.84 -2.91
CA GLY A 73 -15.49 1.75 -1.45
C GLY A 73 -14.85 0.47 -0.93
N GLU A 74 -14.36 -0.40 -1.82
CA GLU A 74 -13.65 -1.61 -1.44
C GLU A 74 -12.35 -1.28 -0.67
N GLY A 75 -12.32 -1.67 0.61
CA GLY A 75 -11.12 -1.57 1.45
C GLY A 75 -10.36 -2.88 1.49
N ARG A 76 -9.04 -2.85 1.33
CA ARG A 76 -8.17 -4.02 1.45
C ARG A 76 -6.96 -3.70 2.30
N GLY A 77 -6.49 -4.69 3.07
CA GLY A 77 -5.22 -4.63 3.77
C GLY A 77 -4.39 -5.88 3.50
N HIS A 78 -3.09 -5.69 3.36
CA HIS A 78 -2.12 -6.75 3.10
C HIS A 78 -0.81 -6.46 3.83
N SER A 79 -0.14 -7.47 4.36
CA SER A 79 1.10 -7.30 5.13
C SER A 79 1.93 -8.57 5.16
N ASN A 80 3.26 -8.43 5.26
CA ASN A 80 4.20 -9.51 5.57
C ASN A 80 4.51 -9.63 7.08
N THR A 81 3.72 -8.94 7.92
CA THR A 81 3.83 -8.95 9.38
C THR A 81 2.44 -9.03 10.02
N ASP A 82 2.39 -9.14 11.34
CA ASP A 82 1.14 -9.05 12.09
C ASP A 82 0.64 -7.60 12.07
N MET A 83 -0.22 -7.30 11.09
CA MET A 83 -0.85 -5.99 10.94
C MET A 83 -2.36 -6.09 11.18
N PRO A 84 -2.90 -5.49 12.26
CA PRO A 84 -4.33 -5.37 12.41
C PRO A 84 -4.89 -4.38 11.39
N TRP A 85 -5.92 -4.78 10.64
CA TRP A 85 -6.67 -3.89 9.76
C TRP A 85 -8.13 -4.33 9.69
N ALA A 86 -8.99 -3.39 9.30
CA ALA A 86 -10.40 -3.64 9.05
C ALA A 86 -10.84 -2.80 7.85
N ALA A 87 -11.86 -3.27 7.14
CA ALA A 87 -12.56 -2.52 6.11
C ALA A 87 -14.07 -2.63 6.34
N TRP A 88 -14.78 -1.58 5.94
CA TRP A 88 -16.23 -1.53 6.00
C TRP A 88 -16.77 -0.94 4.69
N THR A 89 -17.77 -1.61 4.14
CA THR A 89 -18.55 -1.17 2.98
C THR A 89 -20.01 -1.11 3.41
N GLY A 90 -20.61 0.08 3.34
CA GLY A 90 -21.98 0.35 3.77
C GLY A 90 -23.04 -0.08 2.78
#